data_AF-A0A5A7MHZ5-F1
#
_entry.id   AF-A0A5A7MHZ5-F1
#
_cell.length_a   1.000
_cell.length_b   1.000
_cell.length_c   1.000
_cell.angle_alpha   90.00
_cell.angle_beta   90.00
_cell.angle_gamma   90.00
#
_symmetry.space_group_name_H-M   'P 1'
#
loop_
_entity.id
_entity.type
_entity.pdbx_description
1 polymer ?
#
loop_
_entity_poly.entity_id
_entity_poly.type
_entity_poly.pdbx_seq_one_letter_code
_entity_poly.pdbx_strand_id
1 'polypeptide(L)'
;MISELITTLAQARKAARITQADLAERAGLSRMAVQRTETGDVDPRFSTLQEMARVLNMELIAVPAELHAQVLALIQPQTDQTAAADRIASPVTGQDSL
;
A
#
# COMPACT_ATOMS: atom_id res chain seq x y z
N MET A 1 -0.38 4.39 -19.48
CA MET A 1 -0.33 5.20 -18.24
C MET A 1 -0.67 4.25 -17.11
N ILE A 2 0.19 4.09 -16.10
CA ILE A 2 -0.08 3.18 -14.96
C ILE A 2 -1.23 3.78 -14.14
N SER A 3 -2.26 2.99 -13.84
CA SER A 3 -3.36 3.47 -12.98
C SER A 3 -2.92 3.50 -11.52
N GLU A 4 -3.52 4.40 -10.73
CA GLU A 4 -3.24 4.48 -9.29
C GLU A 4 -3.48 3.14 -8.59
N LEU A 5 -4.54 2.42 -9.00
CA LEU A 5 -4.85 1.09 -8.49
C LEU A 5 -3.70 0.09 -8.69
N ILE A 6 -3.08 0.06 -9.87
CA ILE A 6 -1.95 -0.84 -10.15
C ILE A 6 -0.77 -0.47 -9.24
N THR A 7 -0.50 0.82 -9.07
CA THR A 7 0.55 1.31 -8.17
C THR A 7 0.28 0.86 -6.72
N THR A 8 -0.96 1.01 -6.23
CA THR A 8 -1.36 0.57 -4.89
C THR A 8 -1.15 -0.94 -4.70
N LEU A 9 -1.58 -1.78 -5.66
CA LEU A 9 -1.38 -3.23 -5.57
C LEU A 9 0.12 -3.60 -5.57
N ALA A 10 0.93 -2.95 -6.41
CA ALA A 10 2.37 -3.18 -6.43
C ALA A 10 3.05 -2.77 -5.11
N GLN A 11 2.59 -1.68 -4.49
CA GLN A 11 3.06 -1.23 -3.18
C GLN A 11 2.65 -2.21 -2.08
N ALA A 12 1.41 -2.68 -2.07
CA ALA A 12 0.93 -3.69 -1.13
C ALA A 12 1.74 -5.00 -1.24
N ARG A 13 2.07 -5.43 -2.46
CA ARG A 13 2.97 -6.59 -2.67
C ARG A 13 4.34 -6.38 -2.04
N LYS A 14 4.93 -5.20 -2.25
CA LYS A 14 6.22 -4.83 -1.66
C LYS A 14 6.14 -4.78 -0.12
N ALA A 15 5.06 -4.22 0.43
CA ALA A 15 4.82 -4.18 1.88
C ALA A 15 4.67 -5.58 2.48
N ALA A 16 4.02 -6.50 1.76
CA ALA A 16 3.92 -7.92 2.11
C ALA A 16 5.24 -8.71 1.93
N ARG A 17 6.30 -8.09 1.38
CA ARG A 17 7.63 -8.68 1.14
C ARG A 17 7.61 -9.95 0.29
N ILE A 18 6.69 -10.03 -0.66
CA ILE A 18 6.62 -11.15 -1.61
C ILE A 18 7.06 -10.71 -3.02
N THR A 19 7.63 -11.63 -3.78
CA THR A 19 8.04 -11.37 -5.16
C THR A 19 6.85 -11.36 -6.11
N GLN A 20 7.05 -10.89 -7.35
CA GLN A 20 6.05 -11.02 -8.42
C GLN A 20 5.72 -12.49 -8.73
N ALA A 21 6.70 -13.39 -8.57
CA ALA A 21 6.50 -14.82 -8.77
C ALA A 21 5.60 -15.41 -7.67
N ASP A 22 5.86 -15.06 -6.40
CA ASP A 22 5.04 -15.51 -5.26
C ASP A 22 3.60 -15.01 -5.37
N LEU A 23 3.40 -13.74 -5.77
CA LEU A 23 2.07 -13.20 -6.00
C LEU A 23 1.37 -13.97 -7.12
N ALA A 24 2.06 -14.21 -8.24
CA ALA A 24 1.52 -14.93 -9.38
C ALA A 24 1.08 -16.35 -8.99
N GLU A 25 1.93 -17.09 -8.29
CA GLU A 25 1.65 -18.45 -7.84
C GLU A 25 0.39 -18.51 -6.96
N ARG A 26 0.31 -17.65 -5.94
CA ARG A 26 -0.84 -17.59 -5.00
C ARG A 26 -2.14 -17.09 -5.67
N ALA A 27 -2.01 -16.29 -6.72
CA ALA A 27 -3.12 -15.73 -7.49
C ALA A 27 -3.59 -16.65 -8.63
N GLY A 28 -2.89 -17.76 -8.91
CA GLY A 28 -3.18 -18.58 -10.09
C GLY A 28 -2.90 -17.86 -11.41
N LEU A 29 -1.93 -16.94 -11.42
CA LEU A 29 -1.51 -16.12 -12.56
C LEU A 29 -0.12 -16.53 -13.05
N SER A 30 0.27 -16.09 -14.25
CA SER A 30 1.67 -16.19 -14.67
C SER A 30 2.49 -15.04 -14.10
N ARG A 31 3.78 -15.29 -13.81
CA ARG A 31 4.74 -14.24 -13.40
C ARG A 31 4.78 -13.10 -14.42
N MET A 32 4.73 -13.43 -15.72
CA MET A 32 4.73 -12.44 -16.80
C MET A 32 3.47 -11.55 -16.77
N ALA A 33 2.30 -12.11 -16.45
CA ALA A 33 1.07 -11.34 -16.31
C ALA A 33 1.17 -10.33 -15.15
N VAL A 34 1.69 -10.75 -13.99
CA VAL A 34 1.92 -9.85 -12.84
C VAL A 34 2.93 -8.76 -13.20
N GLN A 35 4.07 -9.12 -13.81
CA GLN A 35 5.09 -8.16 -14.23
C GLN A 35 4.51 -7.10 -15.17
N ARG A 36 3.88 -7.52 -16.27
CA ARG A 36 3.33 -6.61 -17.28
C ARG A 36 2.21 -5.73 -16.70
N THR A 37 1.46 -6.26 -15.75
CA THR A 37 0.46 -5.48 -15.01
C THR A 37 1.13 -4.38 -14.19
N GLU A 38 2.15 -4.71 -13.40
CA GLU A 38 2.86 -3.74 -12.54
C GLU A 38 3.67 -2.69 -13.33
N THR A 39 4.15 -3.02 -14.53
CA THR A 39 4.87 -2.09 -15.41
C THR A 39 3.95 -1.24 -16.29
N GLY A 40 2.66 -1.59 -16.37
CA GLY A 40 1.70 -0.94 -17.27
C GLY A 40 1.87 -1.32 -18.75
N ASP A 41 2.52 -2.45 -19.04
CA ASP A 41 2.71 -3.00 -20.40
C ASP A 41 1.47 -3.71 -20.95
N VAL A 42 0.42 -3.82 -20.13
CA VAL A 42 -0.91 -4.32 -20.49
C VAL A 42 -1.98 -3.50 -19.81
N ASP A 43 -3.17 -3.50 -20.41
CA ASP A 43 -4.41 -3.20 -19.71
C ASP A 43 -4.93 -4.50 -19.07
N PRO A 44 -4.78 -4.69 -17.74
CA PRO A 44 -5.18 -5.92 -17.08
C PRO A 44 -6.70 -6.03 -17.01
N ARG A 45 -7.23 -7.25 -17.20
CA ARG A 45 -8.65 -7.50 -16.92
C ARG A 45 -8.95 -7.26 -15.44
N PHE A 46 -10.17 -6.81 -15.14
CA PHE A 46 -10.62 -6.66 -13.76
C PHE A 46 -10.43 -7.93 -12.93
N SER A 47 -10.71 -9.11 -13.50
CA SER A 47 -10.47 -10.40 -12.84
C SER A 47 -9.01 -10.60 -12.41
N THR A 48 -8.05 -10.14 -13.21
CA THR A 48 -6.62 -10.22 -12.87
C THR A 48 -6.29 -9.34 -11.67
N LEU A 49 -6.84 -8.12 -11.65
CA LEU A 49 -6.68 -7.20 -10.53
C LEU A 49 -7.33 -7.75 -9.25
N GLN A 50 -8.50 -8.39 -9.36
CA GLN A 50 -9.17 -9.04 -8.23
C GLN A 50 -8.34 -10.18 -7.64
N GLU A 51 -7.76 -11.05 -8.46
CA GLU A 51 -6.91 -12.14 -7.96
C GLU A 51 -5.64 -11.63 -7.27
N MET A 52 -5.03 -10.56 -7.82
CA MET A 52 -3.91 -9.89 -7.16
C MET A 52 -4.35 -9.30 -5.80
N ALA A 53 -5.46 -8.57 -5.77
CA ALA A 53 -5.99 -7.96 -4.55
C ALA A 53 -6.31 -9.00 -3.47
N ARG A 54 -6.91 -10.14 -3.85
CA ARG A 54 -7.22 -11.25 -2.95
C ARG A 54 -5.98 -11.76 -2.21
N VAL A 55 -4.88 -12.01 -2.94
CA VAL A 55 -3.62 -12.47 -2.32
C VAL A 55 -2.99 -11.41 -1.42
N LEU A 56 -3.17 -10.14 -1.77
CA LEU A 56 -2.65 -8.99 -1.04
C LEU A 56 -3.54 -8.56 0.13
N ASN A 57 -4.61 -9.31 0.43
CA ASN A 57 -5.60 -8.98 1.46
C ASN A 57 -6.22 -7.58 1.25
N MET A 58 -6.55 -7.27 0.00
CA MET A 58 -7.19 -6.03 -0.41
C MET A 58 -8.54 -6.30 -1.08
N GLU A 59 -9.46 -5.37 -0.93
CA GLU A 59 -10.77 -5.41 -1.57
C GLU A 59 -10.86 -4.29 -2.62
N LEU A 60 -11.40 -4.62 -3.81
CA LEU A 60 -11.64 -3.64 -4.86
C LEU A 60 -13.10 -3.19 -4.79
N ILE A 61 -13.31 -1.93 -4.41
CA ILE A 61 -14.64 -1.33 -4.27
C ILE A 61 -14.80 -0.15 -5.23
N ALA A 62 -16.01 0.00 -5.77
CA ALA A 62 -16.40 1.24 -6.42
C ALA A 62 -16.84 2.24 -5.34
N VAL A 63 -16.41 3.49 -5.47
CA VAL A 63 -16.82 4.59 -4.60
C VAL A 63 -17.46 5.70 -5.42
N PRO A 64 -18.47 6.42 -4.88
CA PRO A 64 -18.98 7.63 -5.53
C PRO A 64 -17.85 8.65 -5.74
N ALA A 65 -17.80 9.26 -6.93
CA ALA A 65 -16.69 10.13 -7.34
C ALA A 65 -16.56 11.36 -6.41
N GLU A 66 -17.68 11.87 -5.91
CA GLU A 66 -17.79 12.99 -4.97
C GLU A 66 -17.22 12.67 -3.58
N LEU A 67 -17.09 11.38 -3.21
CA LEU A 67 -16.52 10.95 -1.93
C LEU A 67 -15.04 10.57 -2.03
N HIS A 68 -14.44 10.61 -3.22
CA HIS A 68 -13.07 10.15 -3.45
C HIS A 68 -12.04 10.73 -2.48
N ALA A 69 -12.04 12.06 -2.29
CA ALA A 69 -11.09 12.73 -1.39
C ALA A 69 -11.24 12.31 0.09
N GLN A 70 -12.48 12.10 0.54
CA GLN A 70 -12.79 11.69 1.91
C GLN A 70 -12.34 10.24 2.17
N VAL A 71 -12.55 9.35 1.20
CA VAL A 71 -12.09 7.97 1.26
C VAL A 71 -10.56 7.89 1.28
N LEU A 72 -9.87 8.66 0.43
CA LEU A 72 -8.41 8.71 0.44
C LEU A 72 -7.84 9.19 1.77
N ALA A 73 -8.45 10.22 2.38
CA ALA A 73 -8.03 10.73 3.69
C ALA A 73 -8.16 9.67 4.80
N LEU A 74 -9.12 8.75 4.69
CA LEU A 74 -9.32 7.67 5.66
C LEU A 74 -8.30 6.52 5.50
N ILE A 75 -7.89 6.23 4.26
CA ILE A 75 -7.02 5.08 3.95
C ILE A 75 -5.52 5.44 4.09
N GLN A 76 -5.14 6.71 3.98
CA GLN A 76 -3.76 7.12 4.17
C GLN A 76 -3.30 6.82 5.61
N PRO A 77 -2.17 6.11 5.80
CA PRO A 77 -1.63 5.86 7.12
C PRO A 77 -1.37 7.21 7.78
N GLN A 78 -1.93 7.41 8.96
CA GLN A 78 -1.61 8.57 9.79
C GLN A 78 -0.13 8.45 10.14
N THR A 79 0.75 9.09 9.38
CA THR A 79 2.17 9.12 9.68
C THR A 79 2.35 9.93 10.96
N ASP A 80 2.35 9.20 12.08
CA ASP A 80 2.73 9.58 13.43
C ASP A 80 3.02 11.07 13.66
N GLN A 81 1.95 11.86 13.81
CA GLN A 81 2.02 13.14 14.54
C GLN A 81 2.29 12.89 16.05
N THR A 82 2.26 11.64 16.50
CA THR A 82 2.53 11.20 17.88
C THR A 82 4.02 11.11 18.22
N ALA A 83 4.90 10.86 17.25
CA ALA A 83 6.35 10.71 17.51
C ALA A 83 7.07 12.04 17.84
N ALA A 84 6.42 13.19 17.64
CA ALA A 84 6.97 14.51 17.97
C ALA A 84 6.69 14.95 19.41
N ALA A 85 5.65 14.41 20.07
CA ALA A 85 5.29 14.80 21.45
C ALA A 85 6.21 14.17 22.51
N ASP A 86 6.84 13.03 22.21
CA ASP A 86 7.67 12.27 23.17
C ASP A 86 9.12 12.81 23.28
N ARG A 87 9.55 13.68 22.36
CA ARG A 87 10.90 14.28 22.39
C ARG A 87 11.00 15.58 23.20
N ILE A 88 9.88 16.09 23.72
CA ILE A 88 9.82 17.38 24.43
C ILE A 88 9.79 17.20 25.97
N ALA A 89 9.72 15.96 26.47
CA ALA A 89 9.49 15.67 27.89
C ALA A 89 10.71 15.15 28.68
N SER A 90 11.94 15.35 28.21
CA SER A 90 13.14 15.17 29.05
C SER A 90 13.78 16.52 29.34
N PRO A 91 13.45 17.17 30.48
CA PRO A 91 14.30 18.24 30.98
C PRO A 91 15.60 17.60 31.46
N VAL A 92 16.71 17.85 30.75
CA VAL A 92 18.03 17.65 31.33
C VAL A 92 18.25 18.80 32.32
N THR A 93 17.70 18.64 33.52
CA THR A 93 18.07 19.47 34.66
C THR A 93 19.47 19.05 35.06
N GLY A 94 20.46 19.82 34.63
CA GLY A 94 21.70 19.87 35.39
C GLY A 94 21.39 20.40 36.79
N GLN A 95 21.97 19.78 37.82
CA GLN A 95 22.64 20.45 38.93
C GLN A 95 22.98 19.46 40.07
N ASP A 96 24.25 19.53 40.46
CA ASP A 96 24.80 19.47 41.82
C ASP A 96 25.07 18.14 42.56
N SER A 97 26.27 18.13 43.16
CA SER A 97 26.75 17.35 44.33
C SER A 97 27.33 15.96 44.00
N LEU A 98 28.54 15.56 44.40
CA LEU A 98 29.58 16.04 45.33
C LEU A 98 30.94 15.48 44.87
#